data_AF-A0AA51L003-F1
#
_entry.id   AF-A0AA51L003-F1
#
_cell.length_a   1.000
_cell.length_b   1.000
_cell.length_c   1.000
_cell.angle_alpha   90.00
_cell.angle_beta   90.00
_cell.angle_gamma   90.00
#
_symmetry.space_group_name_H-M   'P 1'
#
loop_
_entity.id
_entity.type
_entity.pdbx_description
1 polymer ?
#
loop_
_entity_poly.entity_id
_entity_poly.type
_entity_poly.pdbx_seq_one_letter_code
_entity_poly.pdbx_strand_id
1 'polypeptide(L)'
;MLIEEHFFQLRSYYSAIPNDVWFDIKSEELCGVLFTSKRNVNLLLKKMEKENWISWTPGKCRGNQSKLLFSKGKDTLLIEAAKDKVKRSDLHGAYSILEEYGIEAEGKKQFTDWLEQQMGYRANVDEADIDILRFPFYRSIPHLDPAFVGRRTEAHMIKQIFDTLVLYNANTGKLEPNLAHYWKSDESSKIWTFYLRKGVRFHNGKRLTAVDVAFTLMRIKDPSTASPHRWMVKDIKKIVILHDYALEIELEKPHSLFASFLSTERLAIVPEDLAGKSDFSSHPIGTGSYSVEKNDDSILLLNAHDDYFKERPLSTKSKFGYGLITALKTNSLPI
;
A
#
# COMPACT_ATOMS: atom_id res chain seq x y z
N MET A 1 2.82 -0.18 -26.75
CA MET A 1 2.57 -1.63 -26.68
C MET A 1 3.92 -2.33 -26.58
N LEU A 2 4.16 -2.98 -25.45
CA LEU A 2 5.41 -3.69 -25.17
C LEU A 2 5.55 -4.90 -26.11
N ILE A 3 6.77 -5.39 -26.31
CA ILE A 3 7.02 -6.54 -27.19
C ILE A 3 6.33 -7.81 -26.67
N GLU A 4 6.16 -7.94 -25.35
CA GLU A 4 5.48 -9.08 -24.72
C GLU A 4 4.01 -9.15 -25.13
N GLU A 5 3.31 -8.01 -25.17
CA GLU A 5 1.89 -7.95 -25.56
C GLU A 5 1.68 -8.49 -26.98
N HIS A 6 2.57 -8.14 -27.92
CA HIS A 6 2.54 -8.67 -29.28
C HIS A 6 2.82 -10.18 -29.32
N PHE A 7 3.73 -10.67 -28.47
CA PHE A 7 4.01 -12.10 -28.38
C PHE A 7 2.80 -12.86 -27.83
N PHE A 8 2.16 -12.33 -26.79
CA PHE A 8 0.96 -12.95 -26.21
C PHE A 8 -0.21 -12.97 -27.19
N GLN A 9 -0.43 -11.88 -27.95
CA GLN A 9 -1.41 -11.85 -29.04
C GLN A 9 -1.13 -12.95 -30.07
N LEU A 10 0.12 -13.06 -30.53
CA LEU A 10 0.53 -14.06 -31.50
C LEU A 10 0.34 -15.49 -30.97
N ARG A 11 0.77 -15.74 -29.72
CA ARG A 11 0.71 -17.07 -29.11
C ARG A 11 -0.72 -17.49 -28.77
N SER A 12 -1.56 -16.56 -28.34
CA SER A 12 -2.98 -16.80 -28.08
C SER A 12 -3.75 -17.09 -29.37
N TYR A 13 -3.43 -16.41 -30.47
CA TYR A 13 -4.03 -16.69 -31.78
C TYR A 13 -3.64 -18.09 -32.29
N TYR A 14 -2.36 -18.47 -32.15
CA TYR A 14 -1.85 -19.80 -32.52
C TYR A 14 -1.77 -20.77 -31.33
N SER A 15 -2.80 -20.78 -30.47
CA SER A 15 -2.82 -21.58 -29.24
C SER A 15 -2.70 -23.09 -29.46
N ALA A 16 -3.21 -23.60 -30.59
CA ALA A 16 -3.17 -25.02 -30.93
C ALA A 16 -1.78 -25.51 -31.39
N ILE A 17 -0.85 -24.61 -31.72
CA ILE A 17 0.49 -25.00 -32.18
C ILE A 17 1.38 -25.32 -30.97
N PRO A 18 1.99 -26.52 -30.88
CA PRO A 18 2.93 -26.82 -29.80
C PRO A 18 4.21 -25.98 -29.88
N ASN A 19 4.93 -25.87 -28.76
CA ASN A 19 6.28 -25.31 -28.80
C ASN A 19 7.21 -26.23 -29.60
N ASP A 20 8.29 -25.67 -30.13
CA ASP A 20 9.33 -26.38 -30.87
C ASP A 20 8.86 -27.07 -32.16
N VAL A 21 7.68 -26.69 -32.66
CA VAL A 21 7.12 -27.16 -33.93
C VAL A 21 7.08 -26.00 -34.92
N TRP A 22 7.68 -26.21 -36.10
CA TRP A 22 7.59 -25.28 -37.21
C TRP A 22 6.21 -25.33 -37.88
N PHE A 23 5.64 -24.16 -38.14
CA PHE A 23 4.42 -24.04 -38.92
C PHE A 23 4.52 -22.91 -39.95
N ASP A 24 3.73 -23.03 -41.01
CA ASP A 24 3.68 -22.07 -42.10
C ASP A 24 2.71 -20.94 -41.78
N ILE A 25 3.13 -19.70 -42.01
CA ILE A 25 2.35 -18.49 -41.71
C ILE A 25 2.40 -17.48 -42.86
N LYS A 26 1.26 -16.86 -43.16
CA LYS A 26 1.17 -15.81 -44.17
C LYS A 26 1.48 -14.44 -43.57
N SER A 27 2.19 -13.61 -44.33
CA SER A 27 2.57 -12.27 -43.87
C SER A 27 1.36 -11.34 -43.65
N GLU A 28 0.27 -11.50 -44.40
CA GLU A 28 -0.96 -10.74 -44.21
C GLU A 28 -1.67 -11.11 -42.91
N GLU A 29 -1.67 -12.41 -42.58
CA GLU A 29 -2.25 -12.94 -41.35
C GLU A 29 -1.52 -12.38 -40.11
N LEU A 30 -0.18 -12.36 -40.13
CA LEU A 30 0.62 -11.72 -39.08
C LEU A 30 0.30 -10.24 -38.88
N CYS A 31 0.03 -9.50 -39.95
CA CYS A 31 -0.34 -8.08 -39.85
C CYS A 31 -1.71 -7.93 -39.18
N GLY A 32 -2.65 -8.84 -39.46
CA GLY A 32 -3.97 -8.89 -38.83
C GLY A 32 -3.88 -9.24 -37.34
N VAL A 33 -3.13 -10.27 -36.98
CA VAL A 33 -2.98 -10.72 -35.58
C VAL A 33 -2.28 -9.68 -34.71
N LEU A 34 -1.21 -9.06 -35.22
CA LEU A 34 -0.42 -8.08 -34.47
C LEU A 34 -0.92 -6.63 -34.65
N PHE A 35 -2.03 -6.43 -35.38
CA PHE A 35 -2.61 -5.13 -35.70
C PHE A 35 -1.57 -4.08 -36.17
N THR A 36 -0.64 -4.49 -37.03
CA THR A 36 0.49 -3.62 -37.41
C THR A 36 0.95 -3.82 -38.85
N SER A 37 1.74 -2.87 -39.36
CA SER A 37 2.25 -2.91 -40.74
C SER A 37 3.28 -4.03 -40.94
N LYS A 38 3.39 -4.53 -42.18
CA LYS A 38 4.37 -5.56 -42.56
C LYS A 38 5.82 -5.22 -42.19
N ARG A 39 6.20 -3.95 -42.28
CA ARG A 39 7.53 -3.47 -41.86
C ARG A 39 7.72 -3.64 -40.36
N ASN A 40 6.70 -3.32 -39.57
CA ASN A 40 6.75 -3.41 -38.11
C ASN A 40 6.67 -4.87 -37.63
N VAL A 41 5.89 -5.74 -38.29
CA VAL A 41 5.87 -7.20 -38.02
C VAL A 41 7.27 -7.77 -38.06
N ASN A 42 8.03 -7.51 -39.13
CA ASN A 42 9.41 -8.02 -39.24
C ASN A 42 10.34 -7.50 -38.14
N LEU A 43 10.15 -6.26 -37.67
CA LEU A 43 10.91 -5.71 -36.55
C LEU A 43 10.55 -6.41 -35.24
N LEU A 44 9.26 -6.66 -35.00
CA LEU A 44 8.78 -7.36 -33.82
C LEU A 44 9.30 -8.81 -33.78
N LEU A 45 9.17 -9.55 -34.88
CA LEU A 45 9.63 -10.94 -34.96
C LEU A 45 11.15 -11.04 -34.73
N LYS A 46 11.95 -10.15 -35.33
CA LYS A 46 13.40 -10.11 -35.07
C LYS A 46 13.74 -9.81 -33.61
N LYS A 47 12.97 -8.94 -32.95
CA LYS A 47 13.18 -8.67 -31.53
C LYS A 47 12.79 -9.90 -30.69
N MET A 48 11.67 -10.56 -30.99
CA MET A 48 11.24 -11.78 -30.28
C MET A 48 12.25 -12.93 -30.48
N GLU A 49 12.83 -13.05 -31.67
CA GLU A 49 13.88 -14.02 -31.98
C GLU A 49 15.17 -13.71 -31.21
N LYS A 50 15.54 -12.43 -31.07
CA LYS A 50 16.68 -12.01 -30.23
C LYS A 50 16.51 -12.40 -28.76
N GLU A 51 15.28 -12.36 -28.25
CA GLU A 51 14.94 -12.81 -26.89
C GLU A 51 14.77 -14.33 -26.78
N ASN A 52 14.98 -15.08 -27.87
CA ASN A 52 14.81 -16.53 -27.99
C ASN A 52 13.36 -17.01 -27.71
N TRP A 53 12.36 -16.19 -28.00
CA TRP A 53 10.95 -16.59 -27.81
C TRP A 53 10.38 -17.35 -29.01
N ILE A 54 10.91 -17.05 -30.18
CA ILE A 54 10.55 -17.68 -31.45
C ILE A 54 11.80 -17.95 -32.28
N SER A 55 11.67 -18.85 -33.25
CA SER A 55 12.55 -18.90 -34.42
C SER A 55 11.75 -18.56 -35.67
N TRP A 56 12.28 -17.72 -36.54
CA TRP A 56 11.53 -17.24 -37.71
C TRP A 56 12.36 -17.28 -38.98
N THR A 57 11.78 -17.85 -40.04
CA THR A 57 12.38 -17.84 -41.38
C THR A 57 11.47 -17.09 -42.35
N PRO A 58 11.89 -15.95 -42.92
CA PRO A 58 11.11 -15.22 -43.90
C PRO A 58 10.94 -16.02 -45.20
N GLY A 59 9.73 -16.00 -45.77
CA GLY A 59 9.48 -16.53 -47.11
C GLY A 59 10.25 -15.74 -48.18
N LYS A 60 10.96 -16.44 -49.08
CA LYS A 60 11.90 -15.82 -50.04
C LYS A 60 11.27 -15.04 -51.21
N CYS A 61 9.93 -15.11 -51.43
CA CYS A 61 9.25 -14.46 -52.57
C CYS A 61 7.81 -13.98 -52.22
N ARG A 62 7.22 -13.09 -53.04
CA ARG A 62 5.79 -12.72 -52.95
C ARG A 62 4.92 -13.98 -53.07
N GLY A 63 4.15 -14.29 -52.02
CA GLY A 63 3.25 -15.46 -51.96
C GLY A 63 3.79 -16.67 -51.19
N ASN A 64 5.09 -16.71 -50.85
CA ASN A 64 5.63 -17.81 -50.05
C ASN A 64 5.34 -17.62 -48.56
N GLN A 65 4.92 -18.70 -47.90
CA GLN A 65 4.70 -18.73 -46.46
C GLN A 65 6.04 -18.55 -45.72
N SER A 66 6.01 -17.75 -44.67
CA SER A 66 7.12 -17.71 -43.70
C SER A 66 6.98 -18.91 -42.77
N LYS A 67 8.07 -19.34 -42.16
CA LYS A 67 8.03 -20.36 -41.11
C LYS A 67 8.25 -19.71 -39.77
N LEU A 68 7.46 -20.11 -38.78
CA LEU A 68 7.59 -19.68 -37.40
C LEU A 68 7.59 -20.90 -36.48
N LEU A 69 8.37 -20.83 -35.41
CA LEU A 69 8.42 -21.80 -34.34
C LEU A 69 8.38 -21.04 -33.02
N PHE A 70 7.58 -21.49 -32.06
CA PHE A 70 7.57 -20.95 -30.72
C PHE A 70 8.57 -21.70 -29.84
N SER A 71 9.64 -21.02 -29.41
CA SER A 71 10.67 -21.60 -28.55
C SER A 71 10.31 -21.51 -27.07
N LYS A 72 9.47 -20.52 -26.69
CA LYS A 72 8.94 -20.40 -25.33
C LYS A 72 7.42 -20.60 -25.29
N GLY A 73 6.98 -21.26 -24.22
CA GLY A 73 5.56 -21.38 -23.89
C GLY A 73 4.95 -20.04 -23.49
N LYS A 74 3.65 -19.89 -23.79
CA LYS A 74 2.86 -18.71 -23.42
C LYS A 74 2.95 -18.43 -21.91
N ASP A 75 2.68 -19.45 -21.12
CA ASP A 75 2.59 -19.37 -19.66
C ASP A 75 3.93 -19.01 -19.03
N THR A 76 5.04 -19.55 -19.54
CA THR A 76 6.39 -19.19 -19.05
C THR A 76 6.64 -17.68 -19.18
N LEU A 77 6.34 -17.10 -20.34
CA LEU A 77 6.52 -15.67 -20.57
C LEU A 77 5.50 -14.82 -19.82
N LEU A 78 4.25 -15.28 -19.69
CA LEU A 78 3.23 -14.61 -18.89
C LEU A 78 3.63 -14.54 -17.42
N ILE A 79 4.15 -15.64 -16.86
CA ILE A 79 4.66 -15.70 -15.49
C ILE A 79 5.87 -14.77 -15.33
N GLU A 80 6.81 -14.75 -16.27
CA GLU A 80 7.97 -13.85 -16.25
C GLU A 80 7.53 -12.37 -16.25
N ALA A 81 6.64 -11.99 -17.16
CA ALA A 81 6.09 -10.64 -17.22
C ALA A 81 5.31 -10.27 -15.94
N ALA A 82 4.53 -11.20 -15.39
CA ALA A 82 3.77 -10.99 -14.16
C ALA A 82 4.71 -10.79 -12.97
N LYS A 83 5.75 -11.63 -12.84
CA LYS A 83 6.79 -11.50 -11.82
C LYS A 83 7.46 -10.13 -11.87
N ASP A 84 7.79 -9.63 -13.06
CA ASP A 84 8.42 -8.33 -13.22
C ASP A 84 7.50 -7.16 -12.84
N LYS A 85 6.21 -7.27 -13.12
CA LYS A 85 5.21 -6.31 -12.60
C LYS A 85 5.14 -6.33 -11.07
N VAL A 86 5.13 -7.51 -10.43
CA VAL A 86 5.16 -7.63 -8.96
C VAL A 86 6.42 -7.02 -8.36
N LYS A 87 7.59 -7.26 -8.95
CA LYS A 87 8.86 -6.64 -8.51
C LYS A 87 8.79 -5.11 -8.53
N ARG A 88 8.04 -4.54 -9.48
CA ARG A 88 7.78 -3.09 -9.60
C ARG A 88 6.60 -2.60 -8.75
N SER A 89 6.09 -3.43 -7.83
CA SER A 89 4.92 -3.13 -6.98
C SER A 89 3.61 -2.89 -7.76
N ASP A 90 3.49 -3.47 -8.96
CA ASP A 90 2.29 -3.48 -9.79
C ASP A 90 1.68 -4.90 -9.80
N LEU A 91 1.07 -5.31 -8.69
CA LEU A 91 0.44 -6.63 -8.67
C LEU A 91 -0.89 -6.65 -9.43
N HIS A 92 -1.65 -5.57 -9.39
CA HIS A 92 -2.88 -5.49 -10.16
C HIS A 92 -2.61 -5.77 -11.63
N GLY A 93 -1.63 -5.07 -12.22
CA GLY A 93 -1.22 -5.33 -13.59
C GLY A 93 -0.68 -6.74 -13.80
N ALA A 94 -0.02 -7.35 -12.80
CA ALA A 94 0.45 -8.73 -12.89
C ALA A 94 -0.73 -9.71 -13.03
N TYR A 95 -1.80 -9.56 -12.24
CA TYR A 95 -3.00 -10.38 -12.40
C TYR A 95 -3.77 -10.04 -13.67
N SER A 96 -3.88 -8.76 -14.04
CA SER A 96 -4.57 -8.34 -15.26
C SER A 96 -4.01 -9.04 -16.49
N ILE A 97 -2.69 -9.13 -16.63
CA ILE A 97 -2.10 -9.82 -17.80
C ILE A 97 -2.30 -11.35 -17.75
N LEU A 98 -2.32 -11.94 -16.55
CA LEU A 98 -2.57 -13.38 -16.39
C LEU A 98 -4.03 -13.74 -16.73
N GLU A 99 -4.97 -12.87 -16.39
CA GLU A 99 -6.39 -13.02 -16.71
C GLU A 99 -6.68 -12.71 -18.18
N GLU A 100 -6.16 -11.60 -18.72
CA GLU A 100 -6.37 -11.15 -20.10
C GLU A 100 -5.91 -12.18 -21.14
N TYR A 101 -4.71 -12.73 -20.95
CA TYR A 101 -4.12 -13.68 -21.90
C TYR A 101 -4.36 -15.15 -21.53
N GLY A 102 -5.00 -15.41 -20.39
CA GLY A 102 -5.42 -16.73 -19.91
C GLY A 102 -4.25 -17.68 -19.62
N ILE A 103 -3.88 -17.80 -18.34
CA ILE A 103 -2.88 -18.76 -17.87
C ILE A 103 -3.50 -20.12 -17.50
N GLU A 104 -2.80 -21.22 -17.78
CA GLU A 104 -3.23 -22.56 -17.38
C GLU A 104 -3.09 -22.79 -15.87
N ALA A 105 -3.76 -23.83 -15.35
CA ALA A 105 -3.80 -24.12 -13.92
C ALA A 105 -2.40 -24.31 -13.30
N GLU A 106 -1.51 -25.01 -14.01
CA GLU A 106 -0.13 -25.25 -13.55
C GLU A 106 0.68 -23.95 -13.55
N GLY A 107 0.56 -23.12 -14.59
CA GLY A 107 1.22 -21.82 -14.63
C GLY A 107 0.73 -20.87 -13.52
N LYS A 108 -0.58 -20.87 -13.26
CA LYS A 108 -1.18 -20.10 -12.15
C LYS A 108 -0.63 -20.56 -10.80
N LYS A 109 -0.49 -21.88 -10.60
CA LYS A 109 0.10 -22.46 -9.40
C LYS A 109 1.56 -22.03 -9.25
N GLN A 110 2.37 -22.14 -10.30
CA GLN A 110 3.77 -21.70 -10.30
C GLN A 110 3.93 -20.21 -9.94
N PHE A 111 3.05 -19.35 -10.46
CA PHE A 111 3.05 -17.93 -10.09
C PHE A 111 2.66 -17.73 -8.62
N THR A 112 1.65 -18.45 -8.14
CA THR A 112 1.18 -18.38 -6.74
C THR A 112 2.25 -18.86 -5.77
N ASP A 113 2.86 -20.02 -6.01
CA ASP A 113 3.94 -20.58 -5.20
C ASP A 113 5.13 -19.60 -5.15
N TRP A 114 5.48 -19.00 -6.29
CA TRP A 114 6.52 -17.97 -6.33
C TRP A 114 6.15 -16.72 -5.52
N LEU A 115 4.90 -16.27 -5.61
CA LEU A 115 4.40 -15.09 -4.88
C LEU A 115 4.40 -15.35 -3.38
N GLU A 116 3.99 -16.54 -2.95
CA GLU A 116 4.04 -16.99 -1.55
C GLU A 116 5.46 -17.01 -1.01
N GLN A 117 6.46 -17.41 -1.81
CA GLN A 117 7.86 -17.33 -1.42
C GLN A 117 8.31 -15.88 -1.17
N GLN A 118 7.67 -14.87 -1.78
CA GLN A 118 8.02 -13.46 -1.54
C GLN A 118 7.48 -12.92 -0.20
N MET A 119 6.62 -13.68 0.49
CA MET A 119 6.02 -13.32 1.77
C MET A 119 6.99 -13.52 2.93
N GLY A 120 6.59 -13.00 4.09
CA GLY A 120 7.34 -13.08 5.34
C GLY A 120 8.33 -11.94 5.51
N TYR A 121 9.19 -12.12 6.50
CA TYR A 121 10.31 -11.23 6.78
C TYR A 121 11.49 -11.59 5.88
N ARG A 122 12.07 -10.59 5.22
CA ARG A 122 13.31 -10.70 4.46
C ARG A 122 14.25 -9.61 4.91
N ALA A 123 15.40 -10.01 5.44
CA ALA A 123 16.48 -9.11 5.79
C ALA A 123 17.44 -8.92 4.60
N ASN A 124 18.10 -7.76 4.55
CA ASN A 124 19.21 -7.49 3.62
C ASN A 124 18.87 -7.72 2.13
N VAL A 125 17.80 -7.09 1.66
CA VAL A 125 17.39 -7.23 0.25
C VAL A 125 18.21 -6.30 -0.64
N ASP A 126 18.87 -6.89 -1.67
CA ASP A 126 19.54 -6.19 -2.79
C ASP A 126 20.63 -5.16 -2.39
N GLU A 127 21.62 -5.58 -1.60
CA GLU A 127 22.80 -4.77 -1.15
C GLU A 127 22.49 -3.50 -0.34
N ALA A 128 21.22 -3.11 -0.24
CA ALA A 128 20.75 -2.14 0.71
C ALA A 128 20.41 -2.85 2.03
N ASP A 129 20.91 -2.33 3.16
CA ASP A 129 20.65 -2.80 4.52
C ASP A 129 19.19 -2.48 4.93
N ILE A 130 18.24 -3.09 4.20
CA ILE A 130 16.80 -2.84 4.29
C ILE A 130 16.09 -4.15 4.59
N ASP A 131 15.40 -4.14 5.72
CA ASP A 131 14.49 -5.18 6.14
C ASP A 131 13.08 -4.94 5.61
N ILE A 132 12.49 -5.97 5.01
CA ILE A 132 11.15 -5.92 4.43
C ILE A 132 10.27 -6.99 5.03
N LEU A 133 9.12 -6.56 5.54
CA LEU A 133 8.06 -7.43 6.01
C LEU A 133 6.85 -7.40 5.05
N ARG A 134 6.42 -8.58 4.58
CA ARG A 134 5.28 -8.76 3.66
C ARG A 134 4.34 -9.84 4.21
N PHE A 135 3.05 -9.56 4.40
CA PHE A 135 2.13 -10.59 4.88
C PHE A 135 0.70 -10.42 4.45
N PRO A 136 -0.05 -11.48 4.10
CA PRO A 136 -1.49 -11.47 3.77
C PRO A 136 -2.54 -10.66 4.56
N PHE A 137 -3.22 -9.70 3.92
CA PHE A 137 -4.48 -8.95 4.16
C PHE A 137 -5.58 -8.85 3.05
N TYR A 138 -6.76 -9.41 3.31
CA TYR A 138 -7.77 -9.85 2.32
C TYR A 138 -8.70 -8.77 1.69
N ARG A 139 -8.57 -7.48 2.04
CA ARG A 139 -9.50 -6.40 1.61
C ARG A 139 -8.86 -5.02 1.69
N SER A 140 -9.14 -4.06 0.80
CA SER A 140 -8.57 -2.68 0.81
C SER A 140 -8.63 -1.95 2.17
N ILE A 141 -7.63 -1.10 2.49
CA ILE A 141 -7.59 -0.19 3.66
C ILE A 141 -7.55 1.29 3.21
N PRO A 142 -8.57 1.79 2.49
CA PRO A 142 -8.56 3.15 1.97
C PRO A 142 -8.80 4.23 3.04
N HIS A 143 -9.19 3.83 4.27
CA HIS A 143 -9.60 4.74 5.34
C HIS A 143 -8.67 4.66 6.54
N LEU A 144 -7.62 5.47 6.50
CA LEU A 144 -6.60 5.56 7.55
C LEU A 144 -6.65 6.88 8.34
N ASP A 145 -7.78 7.58 8.29
CA ASP A 145 -7.99 8.78 9.12
C ASP A 145 -8.46 8.39 10.56
N PRO A 146 -7.72 8.79 11.61
CA PRO A 146 -8.09 8.56 13.01
C PRO A 146 -9.53 8.95 13.36
N ALA A 147 -10.04 10.03 12.76
CA ALA A 147 -11.38 10.54 13.07
C ALA A 147 -12.52 9.58 12.70
N PHE A 148 -12.27 8.60 11.82
CA PHE A 148 -13.28 7.70 11.27
C PHE A 148 -12.99 6.22 11.50
N VAL A 149 -11.94 5.88 12.25
CA VAL A 149 -11.54 4.48 12.44
C VAL A 149 -12.61 3.67 13.17
N GLY A 150 -13.10 2.60 12.54
CA GLY A 150 -14.12 1.72 13.13
C GLY A 150 -13.73 0.25 13.22
N ARG A 151 -12.72 -0.18 12.46
CA ARG A 151 -12.32 -1.59 12.30
C ARG A 151 -10.96 -1.85 12.92
N ARG A 152 -10.75 -3.09 13.40
CA ARG A 152 -9.52 -3.48 14.13
C ARG A 152 -8.26 -3.35 13.28
N THR A 153 -8.34 -3.63 11.98
CA THR A 153 -7.18 -3.55 11.09
C THR A 153 -6.71 -2.11 10.91
N GLU A 154 -7.62 -1.22 10.56
CA GLU A 154 -7.37 0.22 10.41
C GLU A 154 -6.83 0.77 11.72
N ALA A 155 -7.42 0.39 12.86
CA ALA A 155 -6.93 0.77 14.18
C ALA A 155 -5.50 0.29 14.43
N HIS A 156 -5.14 -0.92 13.97
CA HIS A 156 -3.77 -1.42 14.08
C HIS A 156 -2.81 -0.62 13.20
N MET A 157 -3.18 -0.29 11.95
CA MET A 157 -2.37 0.54 11.05
C MET A 157 -2.21 1.97 11.57
N ILE A 158 -3.28 2.58 12.08
CA ILE A 158 -3.24 3.93 12.65
C ILE A 158 -2.27 4.01 13.82
N LYS A 159 -2.16 2.96 14.64
CA LYS A 159 -1.16 2.90 15.73
C LYS A 159 0.29 2.84 15.24
N GLN A 160 0.53 2.46 13.98
CA GLN A 160 1.85 2.49 13.36
C GLN A 160 2.13 3.86 12.71
N ILE A 161 1.09 4.50 12.16
CA ILE A 161 1.19 5.73 11.38
C ILE A 161 1.14 6.99 12.26
N PHE A 162 0.42 6.93 13.38
CA PHE A 162 0.18 8.07 14.26
C PHE A 162 0.48 7.75 15.72
N ASP A 163 0.78 8.78 16.49
CA ASP A 163 0.88 8.68 17.94
C ASP A 163 -0.25 9.44 18.62
N THR A 164 -0.59 8.96 19.81
CA THR A 164 -1.56 9.56 20.73
C THR A 164 -0.87 10.50 21.72
N LEU A 165 -1.64 11.36 22.39
CA LEU A 165 -1.07 12.32 23.33
C LEU A 165 -0.39 11.62 24.51
N VAL A 166 -1.03 10.57 25.04
CA VAL A 166 -0.50 9.67 26.09
C VAL A 166 -0.66 8.22 25.65
N LEU A 167 0.05 7.28 26.28
CA LEU A 167 -0.04 5.85 25.98
C LEU A 167 -0.73 5.13 27.13
N TYR A 168 -1.58 4.14 26.84
CA TYR A 168 -2.09 3.23 27.87
C TYR A 168 -1.29 1.92 27.84
N ASN A 169 -0.62 1.62 28.95
CA ASN A 169 0.11 0.38 29.10
C ASN A 169 -0.82 -0.70 29.67
N ALA A 170 -1.17 -1.68 28.85
CA ALA A 170 -2.07 -2.77 29.23
C ALA A 170 -1.50 -3.70 30.31
N ASN A 171 -0.18 -3.79 30.44
CA ASN A 171 0.47 -4.64 31.45
C ASN A 171 0.44 -4.01 32.84
N THR A 172 0.61 -2.68 32.91
CA THR A 172 0.62 -1.94 34.19
C THR A 172 -0.75 -1.35 34.53
N GLY A 173 -1.66 -1.25 33.56
CA GLY A 173 -2.95 -0.59 33.69
C GLY A 173 -2.85 0.93 33.83
N LYS A 174 -1.69 1.53 33.50
CA LYS A 174 -1.40 2.95 33.73
C LYS A 174 -1.20 3.72 32.42
N LEU A 175 -1.42 5.02 32.51
CA LEU A 175 -1.05 5.96 31.45
C LEU A 175 0.44 6.30 31.54
N GLU A 176 1.08 6.38 30.39
CA GLU A 176 2.49 6.65 30.21
C GLU A 176 2.72 7.80 29.22
N PRO A 177 3.86 8.52 29.34
CA PRO A 177 4.24 9.54 28.38
C PRO A 177 4.29 9.05 26.93
N ASN A 178 3.70 9.81 26.02
CA ASN A 178 3.84 9.61 24.57
C ASN A 178 4.24 10.92 23.89
N LEU A 179 3.41 11.52 23.04
CA LEU A 179 3.66 12.86 22.48
C LEU A 179 3.73 13.93 23.58
N ALA A 180 2.87 13.82 24.60
CA ALA A 180 3.04 14.53 25.85
C ALA A 180 4.03 13.78 26.74
N HIS A 181 5.09 14.46 27.17
CA HIS A 181 6.05 13.88 28.11
C HIS A 181 5.57 14.00 29.57
N TYR A 182 4.63 14.91 29.85
CA TYR A 182 4.04 15.13 31.16
C TYR A 182 2.65 15.75 31.03
N TRP A 183 1.77 15.46 31.97
CA TRP A 183 0.46 16.10 32.10
C TRP A 183 0.01 16.11 33.56
N LYS A 184 -0.92 17.01 33.87
CA LYS A 184 -1.58 17.08 35.18
C LYS A 184 -3.02 17.54 35.02
N SER A 185 -3.86 17.18 35.97
CA SER A 185 -5.17 17.79 36.16
C SER A 185 -5.13 18.73 37.36
N ASP A 186 -6.09 19.66 37.41
CA ASP A 186 -6.45 20.32 38.67
C ASP A 186 -7.12 19.32 39.64
N GLU A 187 -7.37 19.76 40.87
CA GLU A 187 -7.98 18.94 41.93
C GLU A 187 -9.38 18.42 41.52
N SER A 188 -10.10 19.17 40.68
CA SER A 188 -11.44 18.82 40.23
C SER A 188 -11.47 18.00 38.93
N SER A 189 -10.33 17.69 38.31
CA SER A 189 -10.25 17.01 36.99
C SER A 189 -11.06 17.71 35.89
N LYS A 190 -11.15 19.03 35.96
CA LYS A 190 -11.85 19.89 35.00
C LYS A 190 -10.88 20.61 34.08
N ILE A 191 -9.65 20.85 34.53
CA ILE A 191 -8.60 21.50 33.75
C ILE A 191 -7.43 20.54 33.64
N TRP A 192 -7.03 20.25 32.41
CA TRP A 192 -5.90 19.36 32.11
C TRP A 192 -4.80 20.12 31.36
N THR A 193 -3.60 20.14 31.92
CA THR A 193 -2.42 20.74 31.26
C THR A 193 -1.52 19.64 30.71
N PHE A 194 -1.16 19.73 29.43
CA PHE A 194 -0.28 18.80 28.74
C PHE A 194 0.99 19.50 28.25
N TYR A 195 2.14 18.85 28.41
CA TYR A 195 3.45 19.31 27.97
C TYR A 195 4.01 18.37 26.91
N LEU A 196 4.23 18.90 25.70
CA LEU A 196 4.61 18.14 24.52
C LEU A 196 6.12 17.98 24.41
N ARG A 197 6.57 16.83 23.89
CA ARG A 197 7.97 16.62 23.52
C ARG A 197 8.37 17.62 22.45
N LYS A 198 9.51 18.29 22.67
CA LYS A 198 10.13 19.12 21.65
C LYS A 198 10.77 18.23 20.58
N GLY A 199 10.76 18.69 19.34
CA GLY A 199 11.47 18.03 18.23
C GLY A 199 10.75 16.86 17.58
N VAL A 200 9.53 16.51 18.01
CA VAL A 200 8.70 15.53 17.30
C VAL A 200 8.34 16.09 15.92
N ARG A 201 8.51 15.26 14.89
CA ARG A 201 8.17 15.59 13.51
C ARG A 201 7.07 14.69 12.99
N PHE A 202 6.25 15.25 12.11
CA PHE A 202 5.41 14.49 11.21
C PHE A 202 6.27 13.89 10.09
N HIS A 203 5.74 12.90 9.37
CA HIS A 203 6.41 12.23 8.25
C HIS A 203 6.88 13.18 7.14
N ASN A 204 6.25 14.34 7.00
CA ASN A 204 6.63 15.39 6.04
C ASN A 204 7.69 16.39 6.58
N GLY A 205 8.23 16.15 7.78
CA GLY A 205 9.22 17.01 8.43
C GLY A 205 8.66 18.19 9.23
N LYS A 206 7.36 18.50 9.13
CA LYS A 206 6.70 19.52 9.96
C LYS A 206 6.86 19.16 11.44
N ARG A 207 7.17 20.14 12.29
CA ARG A 207 7.23 19.92 13.74
C ARG A 207 5.81 19.85 14.32
N LEU A 208 5.59 18.90 15.21
CA LEU A 208 4.35 18.82 15.99
C LEU A 208 4.32 19.93 17.05
N THR A 209 3.16 20.59 17.18
CA THR A 209 2.92 21.64 18.16
C THR A 209 1.57 21.46 18.88
N ALA A 210 1.33 22.29 19.90
CA ALA A 210 0.05 22.38 20.60
C ALA A 210 -1.12 22.75 19.67
N VAL A 211 -0.85 23.43 18.55
CA VAL A 211 -1.86 23.76 17.54
C VAL A 211 -2.41 22.49 16.89
N ASP A 212 -1.56 21.54 16.51
CA ASP A 212 -1.98 20.26 15.90
C ASP A 212 -2.84 19.44 16.87
N VAL A 213 -2.52 19.47 18.16
CA VAL A 213 -3.33 18.81 19.20
C VAL A 213 -4.69 19.48 19.36
N ALA A 214 -4.73 20.81 19.46
CA ALA A 214 -5.98 21.56 19.56
C ALA A 214 -6.87 21.32 18.34
N PHE A 215 -6.30 21.41 17.13
CA PHE A 215 -6.98 21.12 15.88
C PHE A 215 -7.56 19.70 15.88
N THR A 216 -6.77 18.68 16.23
CA THR A 216 -7.20 17.28 16.22
C THR A 216 -8.46 17.08 17.07
N LEU A 217 -8.45 17.58 18.30
CA LEU A 217 -9.57 17.41 19.23
C LEU A 217 -10.80 18.21 18.80
N MET A 218 -10.60 19.44 18.32
CA MET A 218 -11.69 20.30 17.85
C MET A 218 -12.32 19.79 16.56
N ARG A 219 -11.52 19.25 15.64
CA ARG A 219 -11.98 18.58 14.43
C ARG A 219 -12.94 17.43 14.76
N ILE A 220 -12.59 16.59 15.73
CA ILE A 220 -13.45 15.47 16.15
C ILE A 220 -14.71 15.96 16.86
N LYS A 221 -14.63 17.09 17.58
CA LYS A 221 -15.77 17.72 18.26
C LYS A 221 -16.76 18.36 17.28
N ASP A 222 -16.27 18.87 16.15
CA ASP A 222 -17.07 19.54 15.12
C ASP A 222 -18.14 18.59 14.53
N PRO A 223 -19.44 18.95 14.61
CA PRO A 223 -20.51 18.16 13.99
C PRO A 223 -20.33 17.95 12.48
N SER A 224 -19.73 18.90 11.76
CA SER A 224 -19.55 18.83 10.31
C SER A 224 -18.55 17.75 9.88
N THR A 225 -17.59 17.41 10.75
CA THR A 225 -16.69 16.27 10.55
C THR A 225 -17.46 14.94 10.57
N ALA A 226 -18.63 14.88 11.22
CA ALA A 226 -19.42 13.66 11.37
C ALA A 226 -18.63 12.47 11.96
N SER A 227 -17.66 12.75 12.85
CA SER A 227 -16.87 11.70 13.50
C SER A 227 -17.74 10.85 14.44
N PRO A 228 -17.71 9.51 14.32
CA PRO A 228 -18.38 8.61 15.27
C PRO A 228 -17.78 8.69 16.69
N HIS A 229 -16.61 9.31 16.84
CA HIS A 229 -15.87 9.40 18.11
C HIS A 229 -16.09 10.74 18.83
N ARG A 230 -16.96 11.62 18.30
CA ARG A 230 -17.29 12.93 18.88
C ARG A 230 -17.64 12.86 20.36
N TRP A 231 -18.28 11.77 20.80
CA TRP A 231 -18.66 11.57 22.20
C TRP A 231 -17.47 11.57 23.17
N MET A 232 -16.25 11.27 22.72
CA MET A 232 -15.03 11.26 23.55
C MET A 232 -14.54 12.67 23.89
N VAL A 233 -14.82 13.65 23.02
CA VAL A 233 -14.35 15.04 23.14
C VAL A 233 -15.49 16.04 23.37
N LYS A 234 -16.73 15.53 23.51
CA LYS A 234 -17.93 16.37 23.64
C LYS A 234 -17.87 17.33 24.83
N ASP A 235 -17.20 16.91 25.91
CA ASP A 235 -17.11 17.66 27.17
C ASP A 235 -15.97 18.69 27.16
N ILE A 236 -15.17 18.78 26.09
CA ILE A 236 -14.17 19.86 25.96
C ILE A 236 -14.92 21.18 25.83
N LYS A 237 -14.74 22.09 26.78
CA LYS A 237 -15.29 23.45 26.73
C LYS A 237 -14.43 24.34 25.85
N LYS A 238 -13.12 24.41 26.14
CA LYS A 238 -12.13 25.14 25.32
C LYS A 238 -10.74 24.54 25.47
N ILE A 239 -9.88 24.83 24.50
CA ILE A 239 -8.45 24.52 24.53
C ILE A 239 -7.70 25.85 24.47
N VAL A 240 -6.79 26.07 25.41
CA VAL A 240 -5.93 27.24 25.49
C VAL A 240 -4.51 26.81 25.17
N ILE A 241 -3.94 27.35 24.09
CA ILE A 241 -2.53 27.14 23.75
C ILE A 241 -1.72 28.10 24.62
N LEU A 242 -0.94 27.55 25.55
CA LEU A 242 -0.06 28.35 26.42
C LEU A 242 1.20 28.77 25.66
N HIS A 243 1.76 27.84 24.87
CA HIS A 243 2.80 28.05 23.86
C HIS A 243 2.90 26.81 22.96
N ASP A 244 3.84 26.77 22.01
CA ASP A 244 3.99 25.70 21.00
C ASP A 244 4.04 24.26 21.54
N TYR A 245 4.41 24.07 22.80
CA TYR A 245 4.61 22.76 23.43
C TYR A 245 3.85 22.60 24.75
N ALA A 246 2.90 23.49 25.04
CA ALA A 246 2.03 23.36 26.19
C ALA A 246 0.63 23.88 25.89
N LEU A 247 -0.36 23.10 26.31
CA LEU A 247 -1.76 23.44 26.16
C LEU A 247 -2.55 23.06 27.40
N GLU A 248 -3.63 23.79 27.63
CA GLU A 248 -4.61 23.54 28.66
C GLU A 248 -5.96 23.19 28.02
N ILE A 249 -6.61 22.15 28.51
CA ILE A 249 -7.93 21.71 28.08
C ILE A 249 -8.88 21.89 29.26
N GLU A 250 -9.84 22.81 29.12
CA GLU A 250 -10.93 22.99 30.07
C GLU A 250 -12.12 22.14 29.64
N LEU A 251 -12.68 21.37 30.58
CA LEU A 251 -13.87 20.56 30.40
C LEU A 251 -15.11 21.26 30.95
N GLU A 252 -16.28 20.97 30.38
CA GLU A 252 -17.58 21.45 30.87
C GLU A 252 -17.87 20.92 32.28
N LYS A 253 -17.48 19.66 32.52
CA LYS A 253 -17.69 18.93 33.78
C LYS A 253 -16.41 18.16 34.17
N PRO A 254 -16.17 17.93 35.47
CA PRO A 254 -15.14 17.02 35.96
C PRO A 254 -15.13 15.67 35.22
N HIS A 255 -13.97 15.25 34.72
CA HIS A 255 -13.81 13.94 34.08
C HIS A 255 -12.40 13.38 34.32
N SER A 256 -12.25 12.53 35.34
CA SER A 256 -10.96 11.95 35.77
C SER A 256 -10.33 11.00 34.76
N LEU A 257 -11.13 10.40 33.86
CA LEU A 257 -10.67 9.48 32.82
C LEU A 257 -10.36 10.17 31.49
N PHE A 258 -10.44 11.50 31.42
CA PHE A 258 -10.24 12.24 30.16
C PHE A 258 -8.88 11.94 29.52
N ALA A 259 -7.80 11.91 30.29
CA ALA A 259 -6.48 11.55 29.78
C ALA A 259 -6.44 10.13 29.17
N SER A 260 -7.24 9.19 29.69
CA SER A 260 -7.32 7.84 29.13
C SER A 260 -7.96 7.81 27.74
N PHE A 261 -8.87 8.73 27.42
CA PHE A 261 -9.39 8.84 26.05
C PHE A 261 -8.31 9.33 25.09
N LEU A 262 -7.41 10.20 25.54
CA LEU A 262 -6.30 10.71 24.74
C LEU A 262 -5.22 9.65 24.46
N SER A 263 -5.40 8.40 24.93
CA SER A 263 -4.55 7.26 24.61
C SER A 263 -5.10 6.34 23.52
N THR A 264 -6.31 6.57 23.00
CA THR A 264 -6.84 5.77 21.91
C THR A 264 -6.41 6.31 20.55
N GLU A 265 -6.16 5.40 19.62
CA GLU A 265 -5.89 5.67 18.21
C GLU A 265 -6.93 6.55 17.52
N ARG A 266 -8.17 6.61 18.06
CA ARG A 266 -9.24 7.48 17.55
C ARG A 266 -8.94 8.97 17.73
N LEU A 267 -8.13 9.29 18.74
CA LEU A 267 -7.70 10.66 19.08
C LEU A 267 -6.20 10.85 18.80
N ALA A 268 -5.62 10.03 17.91
CA ALA A 268 -4.22 10.20 17.49
C ALA A 268 -4.03 11.56 16.79
N ILE A 269 -2.88 12.20 17.03
CA ILE A 269 -2.65 13.58 16.63
C ILE A 269 -2.35 13.66 15.13
N VAL A 270 -3.04 14.57 14.45
CA VAL A 270 -2.94 14.79 13.01
C VAL A 270 -2.46 16.23 12.71
N PRO A 271 -1.76 16.46 11.58
CA PRO A 271 -1.30 17.79 11.22
C PRO A 271 -2.48 18.69 10.81
N GLU A 272 -2.57 19.88 11.40
CA GLU A 272 -3.72 20.78 11.20
C GLU A 272 -3.93 21.24 9.75
N ASP A 273 -2.86 21.28 8.97
CA ASP A 273 -2.82 21.82 7.61
C ASP A 273 -3.17 20.78 6.56
N LEU A 274 -3.29 19.49 6.92
CA LEU A 274 -3.57 18.40 5.98
C LEU A 274 -4.82 17.59 6.32
N ALA A 275 -5.09 17.37 7.61
CA ALA A 275 -6.17 16.49 8.02
C ALA A 275 -7.56 17.06 7.64
N GLY A 276 -8.42 16.17 7.11
CA GLY A 276 -9.74 16.55 6.57
C GLY A 276 -9.75 16.94 5.10
N LYS A 277 -8.59 17.00 4.44
CA LYS A 277 -8.51 17.10 2.97
C LYS A 277 -8.81 15.74 2.32
N SER A 278 -9.21 15.77 1.04
CA SER A 278 -9.74 14.59 0.33
C SER A 278 -8.75 13.42 0.21
N ASP A 279 -7.46 13.71 0.15
CA ASP A 279 -6.38 12.73 0.01
C ASP A 279 -5.90 12.14 1.34
N PHE A 280 -6.07 12.86 2.45
CA PHE A 280 -5.54 12.51 3.77
C PHE A 280 -5.95 11.11 4.25
N SER A 281 -7.19 10.68 3.96
CA SER A 281 -7.66 9.34 4.35
C SER A 281 -6.85 8.22 3.70
N SER A 282 -6.39 8.43 2.47
CA SER A 282 -5.65 7.43 1.69
C SER A 282 -4.13 7.54 1.92
N HIS A 283 -3.61 8.77 2.02
CA HIS A 283 -2.20 9.08 2.20
C HIS A 283 -2.01 9.95 3.46
N PRO A 284 -2.27 9.39 4.64
CA PRO A 284 -2.15 10.14 5.89
C PRO A 284 -0.70 10.50 6.21
N ILE A 285 -0.54 11.67 6.81
CA ILE A 285 0.71 12.12 7.43
C ILE A 285 0.52 12.10 8.95
N GLY A 286 1.37 11.35 9.65
CA GLY A 286 1.36 11.22 11.11
C GLY A 286 2.75 11.37 11.72
N THR A 287 2.88 11.05 12.99
CA THR A 287 4.16 11.08 13.73
C THR A 287 4.73 9.70 14.01
N GLY A 288 4.00 8.64 13.65
CA GLY A 288 4.30 7.26 14.03
C GLY A 288 5.59 6.73 13.40
N SER A 289 5.94 5.50 13.80
CA SER A 289 7.14 4.80 13.34
C SER A 289 7.13 4.47 11.86
N TYR A 290 5.96 4.51 11.21
CA TYR A 290 5.82 4.23 9.78
C TYR A 290 5.02 5.30 9.03
N SER A 291 5.47 5.66 7.84
CA SER A 291 4.79 6.57 6.91
C SER A 291 4.16 5.81 5.75
N VAL A 292 3.06 6.31 5.21
CA VAL A 292 2.41 5.72 4.02
C VAL A 292 3.12 6.19 2.75
N GLU A 293 3.76 5.26 2.03
CA GLU A 293 4.35 5.54 0.70
C GLU A 293 3.30 5.39 -0.41
N LYS A 294 2.45 4.36 -0.32
CA LYS A 294 1.44 4.04 -1.32
C LYS A 294 0.24 3.39 -0.65
N ASN A 295 -0.97 3.80 -1.01
CA ASN A 295 -2.20 3.13 -0.60
C ASN A 295 -3.21 3.11 -1.75
N ASP A 296 -3.35 1.98 -2.40
CA ASP A 296 -4.35 1.74 -3.45
C ASP A 296 -5.08 0.41 -3.21
N ASP A 297 -6.03 0.07 -4.09
CA ASP A 297 -6.78 -1.19 -4.02
C ASP A 297 -5.90 -2.44 -4.11
N SER A 298 -4.66 -2.27 -4.57
CA SER A 298 -3.66 -3.29 -4.78
C SER A 298 -2.50 -3.25 -3.78
N ILE A 299 -2.27 -2.22 -2.96
CA ILE A 299 -1.15 -2.17 -2.01
C ILE A 299 -1.26 -1.06 -0.95
N LEU A 300 -1.04 -1.37 0.34
CA LEU A 300 -0.57 -0.41 1.36
C LEU A 300 0.94 -0.59 1.64
N LEU A 301 1.79 0.29 1.15
CA LEU A 301 3.24 0.27 1.40
C LEU A 301 3.58 1.28 2.49
N LEU A 302 4.26 0.84 3.55
CA LEU A 302 4.79 1.71 4.60
C LEU A 302 6.32 1.72 4.64
N ASN A 303 6.89 2.89 4.90
CA ASN A 303 8.31 3.08 5.14
C ASN A 303 8.56 3.42 6.60
N ALA A 304 9.68 2.97 7.17
CA ALA A 304 10.09 3.45 8.48
C ALA A 304 10.26 4.98 8.45
N HIS A 305 9.86 5.61 9.54
CA HIS A 305 10.06 7.02 9.77
C HIS A 305 11.41 7.22 10.47
N ASP A 306 12.41 7.66 9.72
CA ASP A 306 13.78 7.77 10.23
C ASP A 306 13.92 8.78 11.39
N ASP A 307 13.08 9.83 11.39
CA ASP A 307 13.01 10.86 12.43
C ASP A 307 12.05 10.50 13.59
N TYR A 308 11.67 9.23 13.75
CA TYR A 308 10.77 8.80 14.82
C TYR A 308 11.37 9.08 16.20
N PHE A 309 10.60 9.71 17.08
CA PHE A 309 11.11 10.28 18.35
C PHE A 309 11.33 9.26 19.48
N LYS A 310 10.97 7.99 19.28
CA LYS A 310 11.25 6.89 20.22
C LYS A 310 12.34 5.98 19.65
N GLU A 311 12.22 4.68 19.88
CA GLU A 311 13.09 3.66 19.29
C GLU A 311 12.72 3.43 17.83
N ARG A 312 13.75 3.28 16.99
CA ARG A 312 13.56 2.98 15.57
C ARG A 312 12.86 1.62 15.42
N PRO A 313 11.84 1.51 14.55
CA PRO A 313 11.25 0.20 14.27
C PRO A 313 12.32 -0.77 13.74
N LEU A 314 12.24 -2.04 14.16
CA LEU A 314 13.19 -3.09 13.79
C LEU A 314 13.25 -3.34 12.27
N SER A 315 12.19 -3.03 11.52
CA SER A 315 12.19 -3.13 10.05
C SER A 315 12.17 -1.75 9.39
N THR A 316 13.11 -1.52 8.46
CA THR A 316 13.27 -0.27 7.70
C THR A 316 12.13 -0.03 6.70
N LYS A 317 11.46 -1.08 6.22
CA LYS A 317 10.22 -0.99 5.44
C LYS A 317 9.22 -2.07 5.84
N SER A 318 7.96 -1.67 6.01
CA SER A 318 6.85 -2.61 6.24
C SER A 318 5.86 -2.50 5.08
N LYS A 319 5.84 -3.51 4.20
CA LYS A 319 4.97 -3.53 3.01
C LYS A 319 3.71 -4.32 3.33
N PHE A 320 2.63 -3.62 3.69
CA PHE A 320 1.29 -4.18 3.88
C PHE A 320 0.47 -4.15 2.58
N GLY A 321 0.95 -4.71 1.48
CA GLY A 321 0.21 -4.57 0.22
C GLY A 321 -1.14 -5.28 0.25
N TYR A 322 -2.22 -4.83 -0.42
CA TYR A 322 -2.94 -5.89 -1.15
C TYR A 322 -1.91 -6.61 -1.99
N GLY A 323 -2.12 -7.89 -2.16
CA GLY A 323 -1.24 -8.61 -3.04
C GLY A 323 0.14 -9.04 -2.56
N LEU A 324 0.56 -8.69 -1.35
CA LEU A 324 1.72 -9.34 -0.73
C LEU A 324 1.40 -9.88 0.64
N ILE A 325 0.32 -10.65 0.83
CA ILE A 325 -1.11 -10.54 0.47
C ILE A 325 -1.82 -11.09 -0.76
N THR A 326 -2.03 -12.38 -0.76
CA THR A 326 -3.22 -13.04 -1.26
C THR A 326 -4.55 -12.57 -0.61
N ALA A 327 -5.25 -11.65 -1.27
CA ALA A 327 -6.68 -11.37 -1.10
C ALA A 327 -7.38 -11.92 -2.34
N LEU A 328 -7.65 -13.22 -2.32
CA LEU A 328 -8.54 -13.82 -3.30
C LEU A 328 -9.89 -13.11 -3.21
N LYS A 329 -10.29 -12.42 -4.28
CA LYS A 329 -11.71 -12.37 -4.60
C LYS A 329 -12.05 -13.74 -5.18
N THR A 330 -12.38 -14.71 -4.33
CA THR A 330 -13.17 -15.86 -4.77
C THR A 330 -14.58 -15.36 -5.03
N ASN A 331 -14.77 -14.67 -6.15
CA ASN A 331 -16.04 -14.83 -6.83
C ASN A 331 -16.01 -16.25 -7.37
N SER A 332 -16.69 -17.15 -6.64
CA SER A 332 -17.32 -18.36 -7.14
C SER A 332 -17.00 -18.66 -8.61
N LEU A 333 -16.06 -19.57 -8.86
CA LEU A 333 -16.22 -20.45 -10.01
C LEU A 333 -17.33 -21.44 -9.62
N PRO A 334 -18.43 -21.51 -10.38
CA PRO A 334 -19.48 -22.49 -10.14
C PRO A 334 -18.92 -23.89 -10.40
N ILE A 335 -19.52 -24.88 -9.75
CA ILE A 335 -19.59 -26.24 -10.31
C ILE A 335 -20.38 -26.14 -11.62
#